data_AF-A0A419EEX3-F1
#
_entry.id   AF-A0A419EEX3-F1
#
_cell.length_a   1.000
_cell.length_b   1.000
_cell.length_c   1.000
_cell.angle_alpha   90.00
_cell.angle_beta   90.00
_cell.angle_gamma   90.00
#
_symmetry.space_group_name_H-M   'P 1'
#
loop_
_entity.id
_entity.type
_entity.pdbx_description
1 polymer ?
#
loop_
_entity_poly.entity_id
_entity_poly.type
_entity_poly.pdbx_seq_one_letter_code
_entity_poly.pdbx_strand_id
1 'polypeptide(L)'
;MGIGDQSAVVSAQSKTLLEESDVLLKLAEEFVEAVRRSQKMKRRERIERSLELAMRKAFREQGRQFERGLRKFRDRFSPTPSPSPNSESTNLERGEAPIPPPFPHLSTDGERELSEAILPTEWMFVFHAVAQKTLMLFSKPIDDAVKKSLLAGALEEIASLGAGISFTLVNPSAVAYLDQYGARMVTKINETTRDYIETILEQATKEGWSYDRIAEALIERYEEFAIGKPQAHIESRAHLIAVTETGNAYTEGRLQAAQELEAAGLDMEKFWDTVGDDKVSDGCKANAAAGWIKLDASFPSGHQRPLRFPGCRCDLLTRVKKQ
;
A
#
# COMPACT_ATOMS: atom_id res chain seq x y z
N MET A 1 13.10 -51.73 64.24
CA MET A 1 12.02 -50.72 64.05
C MET A 1 12.69 -49.35 64.11
N GLY A 2 12.69 -48.43 63.16
CA GLY A 2 12.06 -48.34 61.84
C GLY A 2 12.54 -47.01 61.22
N ILE A 3 13.69 -47.02 60.53
CA ILE A 3 14.31 -45.80 59.96
C ILE A 3 14.37 -45.85 58.40
N GLY A 4 14.17 -47.02 57.80
CA GLY A 4 14.19 -47.19 56.33
C GLY A 4 12.94 -46.71 55.59
N ASP A 5 11.83 -46.47 56.29
CA ASP A 5 10.52 -46.19 55.68
C ASP A 5 10.31 -44.68 55.38
N GLN A 6 10.97 -43.80 56.14
CA GLN A 6 10.80 -42.34 55.98
C GLN A 6 11.47 -41.79 54.72
N SER A 7 12.57 -42.39 54.24
CA SER A 7 13.29 -41.92 53.05
C SER A 7 12.51 -42.16 51.74
N ALA A 8 11.82 -43.30 51.63
CA ALA A 8 11.00 -43.62 50.47
C ALA A 8 9.73 -42.77 50.41
N VAL A 9 9.11 -42.49 51.57
CA VAL A 9 7.93 -41.62 51.68
C VAL A 9 8.25 -40.17 51.30
N VAL A 10 9.39 -39.64 51.75
CA VAL A 10 9.83 -38.27 51.40
C VAL A 10 10.18 -38.16 49.91
N SER A 11 10.80 -39.19 49.32
CA SER A 11 11.08 -39.25 47.88
C SER A 11 9.81 -39.30 47.04
N ALA A 12 8.80 -40.07 47.46
CA ALA A 12 7.52 -40.15 46.77
C ALA A 12 6.74 -38.83 46.87
N GLN A 13 6.66 -38.23 48.07
CA GLN A 13 6.03 -36.91 48.27
C GLN A 13 6.70 -35.80 47.45
N SER A 14 8.03 -35.78 47.38
CA SER A 14 8.76 -34.81 46.56
C SER A 14 8.47 -34.98 45.06
N LYS A 15 8.25 -36.20 44.59
CA LYS A 15 7.95 -36.49 43.18
C LYS A 15 6.53 -36.07 42.80
N THR A 16 5.57 -36.34 43.69
CA THR A 16 4.18 -35.89 43.53
C THR A 16 4.06 -34.36 43.54
N LEU A 17 4.79 -33.67 44.43
CA LEU A 17 4.82 -32.21 44.47
C LEU A 17 5.42 -31.59 43.20
N LEU A 18 6.42 -32.23 42.58
CA LEU A 18 6.98 -31.79 41.29
C LEU A 18 5.97 -31.98 40.14
N GLU A 19 5.28 -33.12 40.11
CA GLU A 19 4.22 -33.37 39.12
C GLU A 19 3.04 -32.40 39.27
N GLU A 20 2.61 -32.10 40.50
CA GLU A 20 1.58 -31.09 40.78
C GLU A 20 2.03 -29.68 40.37
N SER A 21 3.30 -29.33 40.62
CA SER A 21 3.88 -28.05 40.19
C SER A 21 3.89 -27.92 38.67
N ASP A 22 4.28 -28.96 37.94
CA ASP A 22 4.28 -28.95 36.46
C ASP A 22 2.87 -28.81 35.88
N VAL A 23 1.87 -29.43 36.51
CA VAL A 23 0.46 -29.28 36.12
C VAL A 23 -0.02 -27.85 36.36
N LEU A 24 0.32 -27.25 37.51
CA LEU A 24 -0.03 -25.87 37.82
C LEU A 24 0.64 -24.86 36.87
N LEU A 25 1.91 -25.10 36.51
CA LEU A 25 2.63 -24.30 35.52
C LEU A 25 1.94 -24.35 34.15
N LYS A 26 1.58 -25.54 33.66
CA LYS A 26 0.84 -25.69 32.40
C LYS A 26 -0.51 -24.99 32.43
N LEU A 27 -1.27 -25.14 33.51
CA LEU A 27 -2.56 -24.47 33.67
C LEU A 27 -2.42 -22.94 33.71
N ALA A 28 -1.36 -22.43 34.34
CA ALA A 28 -1.06 -21.00 34.35
C ALA A 28 -0.69 -20.49 32.94
N GLU A 29 0.12 -21.23 32.20
CA GLU A 29 0.45 -20.92 30.80
C GLU A 29 -0.79 -20.91 29.91
N GLU A 30 -1.64 -21.93 30.01
CA GLU A 30 -2.92 -22.02 29.28
C GLU A 30 -3.86 -20.86 29.64
N PHE A 31 -3.94 -20.49 30.92
CA PHE A 31 -4.76 -19.36 31.36
C PHE A 31 -4.23 -18.04 30.81
N VAL A 32 -2.93 -17.80 30.86
CA VAL A 32 -2.30 -16.61 30.28
C VAL A 32 -2.57 -16.54 28.78
N GLU A 33 -2.43 -17.64 28.07
CA GLU A 33 -2.72 -17.72 26.63
C GLU A 33 -4.21 -17.49 26.33
N ALA A 34 -5.13 -18.02 27.15
CA ALA A 34 -6.57 -17.76 27.03
C ALA A 34 -6.91 -16.28 27.25
N VAL A 35 -6.28 -15.62 28.23
CA VAL A 35 -6.44 -14.18 28.47
C VAL A 35 -5.92 -13.38 27.28
N ARG A 36 -4.74 -13.72 26.73
CA ARG A 36 -4.19 -13.08 25.52
C ARG A 36 -5.15 -13.22 24.34
N ARG A 37 -5.70 -14.41 24.09
CA ARG A 37 -6.72 -14.64 23.04
C ARG A 37 -7.96 -13.77 23.23
N SER A 38 -8.47 -13.67 24.46
CA SER A 38 -9.63 -12.82 24.75
C SER A 38 -9.34 -11.34 24.48
N GLN A 39 -8.17 -10.85 24.88
CA GLN A 39 -7.74 -9.47 24.62
C GLN A 39 -7.57 -9.20 23.12
N LYS A 40 -6.99 -10.15 22.37
CA LYS A 40 -6.86 -10.10 20.90
C LYS A 40 -8.24 -9.96 20.24
N MET A 41 -9.19 -10.80 20.62
CA MET A 41 -10.57 -10.75 20.10
C MET A 41 -11.22 -9.39 20.35
N LYS A 42 -11.15 -8.86 21.59
CA LYS A 42 -11.73 -7.55 21.93
C LYS A 42 -11.09 -6.40 21.15
N ARG A 43 -9.78 -6.42 20.93
CA ARG A 43 -9.08 -5.39 20.13
C ARG A 43 -9.50 -5.48 18.66
N ARG A 44 -9.54 -6.68 18.10
CA ARG A 44 -10.00 -6.94 16.74
C ARG A 44 -11.42 -6.42 16.52
N GLU A 45 -12.36 -6.79 17.39
CA GLU A 45 -13.76 -6.35 17.32
C GLU A 45 -13.89 -4.82 17.33
N ARG A 46 -13.07 -4.11 18.12
CA ARG A 46 -13.08 -2.64 18.13
C ARG A 46 -12.63 -2.04 16.79
N ILE A 47 -11.58 -2.59 16.19
CA ILE A 47 -11.07 -2.13 14.88
C ILE A 47 -12.11 -2.42 13.80
N GLU A 48 -12.62 -3.66 13.73
CA GLU A 48 -13.64 -4.08 12.77
C GLU A 48 -14.91 -3.23 12.88
N ARG A 49 -15.44 -3.03 14.08
CA ARG A 49 -16.65 -2.22 14.30
C ARG A 49 -16.45 -0.77 13.91
N SER A 50 -15.28 -0.20 14.20
CA SER A 50 -14.95 1.17 13.78
C SER A 50 -14.90 1.29 12.25
N LEU A 51 -14.28 0.32 11.58
CA LEU A 51 -14.18 0.27 10.12
C LEU A 51 -15.58 0.11 9.50
N GLU A 52 -16.39 -0.81 9.99
CA GLU A 52 -17.75 -1.08 9.50
C GLU A 52 -18.63 0.18 9.58
N LEU A 53 -18.58 0.91 10.71
CA LEU A 53 -19.31 2.16 10.88
C LEU A 53 -18.84 3.24 9.89
N ALA A 54 -17.54 3.32 9.62
CA ALA A 54 -16.99 4.26 8.64
C ALA A 54 -17.42 3.89 7.21
N MET A 55 -17.32 2.61 6.82
CA MET A 55 -17.76 2.12 5.51
C MET A 55 -19.25 2.38 5.28
N ARG A 56 -20.11 2.11 6.28
CA ARG A 56 -21.54 2.40 6.21
C ARG A 56 -21.82 3.89 5.95
N LYS A 57 -21.07 4.79 6.59
CA LYS A 57 -21.19 6.24 6.36
C LYS A 57 -20.71 6.62 4.96
N ALA A 58 -19.59 6.06 4.51
CA ALA A 58 -19.03 6.31 3.19
C ALA A 58 -19.98 5.90 2.07
N PHE A 59 -20.53 4.67 2.11
CA PHE A 59 -21.51 4.20 1.13
C PHE A 59 -22.78 5.06 1.09
N ARG A 60 -23.30 5.48 2.25
CA ARG A 60 -24.47 6.38 2.30
C ARG A 60 -24.17 7.72 1.64
N GLU A 61 -23.00 8.30 1.88
CA GLU A 61 -22.63 9.58 1.28
C GLU A 61 -22.35 9.46 -0.22
N GLN A 62 -21.65 8.41 -0.64
CA GLN A 62 -21.44 8.11 -2.05
C GLN A 62 -22.77 7.92 -2.80
N GLY A 63 -23.70 7.15 -2.23
CA GLY A 63 -25.04 6.96 -2.78
C GLY A 63 -25.80 8.28 -2.96
N ARG A 64 -25.79 9.16 -1.94
CA ARG A 64 -26.41 10.50 -2.05
C ARG A 64 -25.79 11.34 -3.17
N GLN A 65 -24.46 11.31 -3.32
CA GLN A 65 -23.79 12.07 -4.37
C GLN A 65 -24.06 11.48 -5.76
N PHE A 66 -24.14 10.16 -5.87
CA PHE A 66 -24.52 9.48 -7.09
C PHE A 66 -25.95 9.84 -7.50
N GLU A 67 -26.93 9.77 -6.59
CA GLU A 67 -28.31 10.19 -6.85
C GLU A 67 -28.39 11.67 -7.28
N ARG A 68 -27.63 12.57 -6.63
CA ARG A 68 -27.55 13.99 -7.04
C ARG A 68 -26.97 14.15 -8.45
N GLY A 69 -25.97 13.34 -8.81
CA GLY A 69 -25.39 13.30 -10.15
C GLY A 69 -26.41 12.86 -11.19
N LEU A 70 -27.15 11.78 -10.92
CA LEU A 70 -28.17 11.25 -11.81
C LEU A 70 -29.36 12.20 -11.99
N ARG A 71 -29.72 13.00 -10.97
CA ARG A 71 -30.79 14.01 -11.08
C ARG A 71 -30.55 15.03 -12.19
N LYS A 72 -29.32 15.25 -12.64
CA LYS A 72 -29.01 16.13 -13.78
C LYS A 72 -29.58 15.63 -15.10
N PHE A 73 -29.86 14.33 -15.21
CA PHE A 73 -30.48 13.74 -16.39
C PHE A 73 -32.01 13.69 -16.30
N ARG A 74 -32.60 14.05 -15.16
CA ARG A 74 -34.04 13.94 -14.92
C ARG A 74 -34.86 14.75 -15.93
N ASP A 75 -34.40 15.96 -16.26
CA ASP A 75 -35.16 16.89 -17.11
C ASP A 75 -35.11 16.49 -18.60
N ARG A 76 -34.26 15.52 -19.00
CA ARG A 76 -34.23 14.92 -20.34
C ARG A 76 -35.46 14.07 -20.63
N PHE A 77 -36.11 13.52 -19.60
CA PHE A 77 -37.22 12.58 -19.72
C PHE A 77 -38.58 13.20 -19.35
N SER A 78 -38.62 14.51 -19.12
CA SER A 78 -39.88 15.21 -18.86
C SER A 78 -40.65 15.39 -20.19
N PRO A 79 -41.93 15.01 -20.27
CA PRO A 79 -42.71 15.24 -21.48
C PRO A 79 -42.83 16.74 -21.75
N THR A 80 -42.40 17.18 -22.94
CA THR A 80 -42.68 18.53 -23.42
C THR A 80 -44.19 18.77 -23.44
N PRO A 81 -44.70 19.92 -22.96
CA PRO A 81 -46.12 20.23 -23.10
C PRO A 81 -46.49 20.24 -24.59
N SER A 82 -47.56 19.51 -24.92
CA SER A 82 -48.09 19.42 -26.28
C SER A 82 -48.29 20.82 -26.89
N PRO A 83 -47.86 21.07 -28.14
CA PRO A 83 -48.19 22.33 -28.79
C PRO A 83 -49.72 22.47 -28.89
N SER A 84 -50.23 23.62 -28.47
CA SER A 84 -51.62 24.01 -28.60
C SER A 84 -52.03 24.04 -30.09
N PRO A 85 -53.27 23.68 -30.47
CA PRO A 85 -53.66 23.52 -31.88
C PRO A 85 -53.69 24.81 -32.72
N ASN A 86 -53.40 25.98 -32.14
CA ASN A 86 -53.64 27.27 -32.78
C ASN A 86 -52.33 28.02 -33.03
N SER A 87 -51.60 27.63 -34.08
CA SER A 87 -50.75 28.57 -34.82
C SER A 87 -50.65 28.13 -36.28
N GLU A 88 -51.69 28.48 -37.03
CA GLU A 88 -51.78 28.37 -38.48
C GLU A 88 -50.77 29.30 -39.18
N SER A 89 -50.12 28.74 -40.18
CA SER A 89 -49.75 29.33 -41.48
C SER A 89 -49.10 30.73 -41.52
N THR A 90 -47.90 30.80 -42.10
CA THR A 90 -47.65 31.63 -43.29
C THR A 90 -46.27 31.35 -43.90
N ASN A 91 -46.20 31.55 -45.22
CA ASN A 91 -45.02 31.61 -46.08
C ASN A 91 -44.57 30.32 -46.76
N LEU A 92 -45.33 29.99 -47.81
CA LEU A 92 -44.88 29.28 -48.99
C LEU A 92 -44.34 30.32 -49.99
N GLU A 93 -43.02 30.48 -50.10
CA GLU A 93 -42.40 31.12 -51.27
C GLU A 93 -41.32 30.22 -51.89
N ARG A 94 -41.37 30.13 -53.21
CA ARG A 94 -40.53 29.32 -54.09
C ARG A 94 -39.23 30.05 -54.40
N GLY A 95 -38.09 29.35 -54.32
CA GLY A 95 -36.82 29.81 -54.91
C GLY A 95 -35.65 28.86 -54.62
N GLU A 96 -35.29 28.07 -55.65
CA GLU A 96 -34.00 27.37 -55.87
C GLU A 96 -33.46 26.39 -54.80
N ALA A 97 -33.42 25.11 -55.17
CA ALA A 97 -32.76 24.06 -54.39
C ALA A 97 -31.22 24.14 -54.58
N PRO A 98 -30.42 24.29 -53.52
CA PRO A 98 -28.97 24.14 -53.64
C PRO A 98 -28.61 22.66 -53.70
N ILE A 99 -27.70 22.33 -54.62
CA ILE A 99 -27.07 21.03 -54.78
C ILE A 99 -26.39 20.65 -53.44
N PRO A 100 -26.59 19.45 -52.87
CA PRO A 100 -25.91 19.06 -51.64
C PRO A 100 -24.39 18.89 -51.88
N PRO A 101 -23.51 19.39 -50.98
CA PRO A 101 -22.08 19.13 -51.07
C PRO A 101 -21.77 17.64 -50.86
N PRO A 102 -20.69 17.10 -51.48
CA PRO A 102 -20.44 15.66 -51.58
C PRO A 102 -19.85 15.01 -50.32
N PHE A 103 -19.92 15.65 -49.15
CA PHE A 103 -19.41 15.07 -47.91
C PHE A 103 -20.36 15.39 -46.76
N PRO A 104 -20.79 14.40 -45.96
CA PRO A 104 -21.61 14.65 -44.79
C PRO A 104 -20.77 15.48 -43.82
N HIS A 105 -21.15 16.75 -43.66
CA HIS A 105 -20.80 17.49 -42.46
C HIS A 105 -21.37 16.66 -41.30
N LEU A 106 -20.51 16.24 -40.38
CA LEU A 106 -20.92 15.81 -39.04
C LEU A 106 -21.74 16.95 -38.46
N SER A 107 -23.05 16.88 -38.65
CA SER A 107 -24.01 17.75 -38.02
C SER A 107 -23.86 17.51 -36.52
N THR A 108 -23.28 18.48 -35.82
CA THR A 108 -23.15 18.47 -34.35
C THR A 108 -24.50 18.52 -33.62
N ASP A 109 -25.61 18.46 -34.34
CA ASP A 109 -26.98 18.50 -33.82
C ASP A 109 -27.87 17.35 -34.31
N GLY A 110 -27.33 16.42 -35.13
CA GLY A 110 -28.05 15.23 -35.59
C GLY A 110 -27.66 14.03 -34.74
N GLU A 111 -28.63 13.42 -34.06
CA GLU A 111 -28.47 12.35 -33.05
C GLU A 111 -28.01 12.82 -31.66
N ARG A 112 -28.74 13.78 -31.07
CA ARG A 112 -29.29 13.44 -29.75
C ARG A 112 -30.23 12.26 -29.99
N GLU A 113 -29.69 11.04 -30.03
CA GLU A 113 -30.52 9.85 -29.95
C GLU A 113 -31.50 10.09 -28.80
N LEU A 114 -32.79 10.09 -29.14
CA LEU A 114 -33.89 10.08 -28.19
C LEU A 114 -33.81 8.75 -27.45
N SER A 115 -32.83 8.62 -26.57
CA SER A 115 -32.73 7.53 -25.62
C SER A 115 -33.72 7.84 -24.51
N GLU A 116 -34.69 6.94 -24.32
CA GLU A 116 -35.63 6.95 -23.18
C GLU A 116 -34.97 6.51 -21.86
N ALA A 117 -33.66 6.17 -21.89
CA ALA A 117 -32.88 5.77 -20.74
C ALA A 117 -31.54 6.54 -20.62
N ILE A 118 -30.96 6.52 -19.43
CA ILE A 118 -29.58 6.96 -19.21
C ILE A 118 -28.64 5.97 -19.88
N LEU A 119 -27.75 6.44 -20.75
CA LEU A 119 -26.81 5.59 -21.46
C LEU A 119 -25.75 5.02 -20.51
N PRO A 120 -25.18 3.83 -20.80
CA PRO A 120 -24.08 3.27 -20.04
C PRO A 120 -22.90 4.24 -19.82
N THR A 121 -22.55 5.01 -20.85
CA THR A 121 -21.48 6.01 -20.82
C THR A 121 -21.78 7.18 -19.87
N GLU A 122 -23.04 7.58 -19.75
CA GLU A 122 -23.48 8.72 -18.95
C GLU A 122 -23.45 8.40 -17.45
N TRP A 123 -23.98 7.24 -17.04
CA TRP A 123 -23.92 6.84 -15.64
C TRP A 123 -22.49 6.49 -15.21
N MET A 124 -21.67 5.93 -16.11
CA MET A 124 -20.25 5.66 -15.86
C MET A 124 -19.47 6.94 -15.57
N PHE A 125 -19.73 8.03 -16.30
CA PHE A 125 -19.12 9.33 -16.02
C PHE A 125 -19.49 9.85 -14.62
N VAL A 126 -20.78 9.77 -14.26
CA VAL A 126 -21.24 10.14 -12.91
C VAL A 126 -20.59 9.27 -11.85
N PHE A 127 -20.53 7.95 -12.08
CA PHE A 127 -19.92 6.99 -11.17
C PHE A 127 -18.45 7.33 -10.96
N HIS A 128 -17.67 7.52 -12.02
CA HIS A 128 -16.25 7.87 -11.93
C HIS A 128 -16.02 9.17 -11.15
N ALA A 129 -16.77 10.23 -11.47
CA ALA A 129 -16.63 11.51 -10.78
C ALA A 129 -16.99 11.41 -9.29
N VAL A 130 -18.06 10.68 -8.96
CA VAL A 130 -18.49 10.47 -7.57
C VAL A 130 -17.50 9.56 -6.83
N ALA A 131 -17.03 8.49 -7.47
CA ALA A 131 -16.04 7.56 -6.90
C ALA A 131 -14.74 8.29 -6.56
N GLN A 132 -14.21 9.11 -7.47
CA GLN A 132 -13.02 9.94 -7.21
C GLN A 132 -13.25 10.90 -6.05
N LYS A 133 -14.38 11.63 -6.05
CA LYS A 133 -14.70 12.61 -5.00
C LYS A 133 -14.91 11.97 -3.62
N THR A 134 -15.35 10.72 -3.58
CA THR A 134 -15.66 10.00 -2.33
C THR A 134 -14.59 8.99 -1.93
N LEU A 135 -13.52 8.83 -2.73
CA LEU A 135 -12.46 7.84 -2.52
C LEU A 135 -11.89 7.91 -1.10
N MET A 136 -11.59 9.12 -0.62
CA MET A 136 -11.04 9.34 0.72
C MET A 136 -11.97 8.92 1.86
N LEU A 137 -13.29 8.83 1.64
CA LEU A 137 -14.23 8.31 2.63
C LEU A 137 -14.06 6.80 2.84
N PHE A 138 -13.51 6.09 1.86
CA PHE A 138 -13.26 4.65 1.89
C PHE A 138 -11.80 4.34 2.24
N SER A 139 -10.84 4.97 1.55
CA SER A 139 -9.42 4.66 1.73
C SER A 139 -8.94 4.97 3.16
N LYS A 140 -9.22 6.17 3.67
CA LYS A 140 -8.71 6.61 4.98
C LYS A 140 -9.11 5.67 6.14
N PRO A 141 -10.39 5.27 6.31
CA PRO A 141 -10.72 4.33 7.39
C PRO A 141 -10.09 2.94 7.23
N ILE A 142 -9.91 2.48 6.00
CA ILE A 142 -9.22 1.21 5.70
C ILE A 142 -7.75 1.33 6.11
N ASP A 143 -7.07 2.40 5.67
CA ASP A 143 -5.67 2.67 6.03
C ASP A 143 -5.49 2.75 7.54
N ASP A 144 -6.37 3.47 8.24
CA ASP A 144 -6.32 3.59 9.70
C ASP A 144 -6.54 2.24 10.40
N ALA A 145 -7.45 1.40 9.88
CA ALA A 145 -7.72 0.07 10.43
C ALA A 145 -6.53 -0.88 10.20
N VAL A 146 -5.92 -0.84 9.01
CA VAL A 146 -4.72 -1.62 8.67
C VAL A 146 -3.56 -1.20 9.57
N LYS A 147 -3.28 0.11 9.70
CA LYS A 147 -2.22 0.63 10.58
C LYS A 147 -2.40 0.17 12.03
N LYS A 148 -3.61 0.30 12.58
CA LYS A 148 -3.91 -0.17 13.94
C LYS A 148 -3.73 -1.68 14.10
N SER A 149 -4.14 -2.46 13.11
CA SER A 149 -4.04 -3.92 13.14
C SER A 149 -2.59 -4.39 13.08
N LEU A 150 -1.78 -3.79 12.19
CA LEU A 150 -0.35 -4.07 12.08
C LEU A 150 0.40 -3.73 13.37
N LEU A 151 0.17 -2.54 13.93
CA LEU A 151 0.77 -2.14 15.21
C LEU A 151 0.37 -3.08 16.35
N ALA A 152 -0.91 -3.44 16.44
CA ALA A 152 -1.39 -4.33 17.49
C ALA A 152 -0.78 -5.74 17.37
N GLY A 153 -0.65 -6.27 16.15
CA GLY A 153 -0.02 -7.56 15.90
C GLY A 153 1.47 -7.55 16.19
N ALA A 154 2.19 -6.53 15.70
CA ALA A 154 3.63 -6.42 15.89
C ALA A 154 4.03 -6.23 17.36
N LEU A 155 3.34 -5.35 18.10
CA LEU A 155 3.63 -5.13 19.52
C LEU A 155 3.39 -6.38 20.38
N GLU A 156 2.39 -7.18 20.02
CA GLU A 156 2.13 -8.46 20.67
C GLU A 156 3.26 -9.47 20.40
N GLU A 157 3.66 -9.60 19.13
CA GLU A 157 4.74 -10.51 18.73
C GLU A 157 6.05 -10.10 19.41
N ILE A 158 6.37 -8.80 19.43
CA ILE A 158 7.57 -8.28 20.10
C ILE A 158 7.54 -8.56 21.60
N ALA A 159 6.40 -8.36 22.25
CA ALA A 159 6.27 -8.68 23.67
C ALA A 159 6.51 -10.18 23.95
N SER A 160 6.20 -11.07 22.98
CA SER A 160 6.48 -12.50 23.08
C SER A 160 7.96 -12.85 22.95
N LEU A 161 8.74 -12.06 22.21
CA LEU A 161 10.18 -12.26 22.01
C LEU A 161 11.01 -11.88 23.25
N GLY A 162 10.43 -11.16 24.22
CA GLY A 162 11.11 -10.75 25.45
C GLY A 162 12.28 -9.76 25.24
N ALA A 163 12.46 -9.26 24.01
CA ALA A 163 13.46 -8.29 23.66
C ALA A 163 12.87 -6.87 23.74
N GLY A 164 13.66 -5.90 24.22
CA GLY A 164 13.29 -4.49 24.34
C GLY A 164 13.19 -3.76 22.99
N ILE A 165 12.52 -4.37 22.01
CA ILE A 165 12.42 -3.90 20.63
C ILE A 165 11.32 -2.84 20.55
N SER A 166 11.62 -1.70 19.94
CA SER A 166 10.60 -0.69 19.58
C SER A 166 10.14 -0.89 18.14
N PHE A 167 8.83 -0.85 17.89
CA PHE A 167 8.26 -0.99 16.54
C PHE A 167 7.43 0.21 16.13
N THR A 168 7.61 0.61 14.88
CA THR A 168 6.85 1.66 14.21
C THR A 168 6.58 1.23 12.76
N LEU A 169 5.46 1.70 12.20
CA LEU A 169 5.13 1.43 10.80
C LEU A 169 6.00 2.23 9.81
N VAL A 170 6.45 3.41 10.23
CA VAL A 170 7.45 4.17 9.49
C VAL A 170 8.78 3.48 9.73
N ASN A 171 9.57 3.23 8.68
CA ASN A 171 10.93 2.70 8.84
C ASN A 171 11.88 3.88 9.17
N PRO A 172 12.26 4.08 10.45
CA PRO A 172 13.05 5.24 10.84
C PRO A 172 14.46 5.20 10.22
N SER A 173 15.03 4.01 10.04
CA SER A 173 16.32 3.80 9.39
C SER A 173 16.29 4.17 7.91
N ALA A 174 15.17 3.91 7.21
CA ALA A 174 14.99 4.36 5.83
C ALA A 174 14.90 5.89 5.74
N VAL A 175 14.19 6.54 6.68
CA VAL A 175 14.14 8.02 6.75
C VAL A 175 15.53 8.59 7.04
N ALA A 176 16.25 8.03 8.01
CA ALA A 176 17.61 8.46 8.36
C ALA A 176 18.61 8.24 7.22
N TYR A 177 18.44 7.18 6.43
CA TYR A 177 19.23 6.97 5.22
C TYR A 177 19.01 8.07 4.19
N LEU A 178 17.76 8.48 3.96
CA LEU A 178 17.47 9.55 3.00
C LEU A 178 17.91 10.92 3.50
N ASP A 179 17.87 11.18 4.80
CA ASP A 179 18.43 12.41 5.40
C ASP A 179 19.95 12.53 5.13
N GLN A 180 20.67 11.41 5.08
CA GLN A 180 22.13 11.40 4.88
C GLN A 180 22.57 11.21 3.42
N TYR A 181 21.80 10.45 2.65
CA TYR A 181 22.19 9.96 1.31
C TYR A 181 21.13 10.21 0.24
N GLY A 182 20.05 10.92 0.57
CA GLY A 182 18.97 11.25 -0.35
C GLY A 182 19.49 11.90 -1.62
N ALA A 183 18.88 11.56 -2.75
CA ALA A 183 19.22 12.07 -4.08
C ALA A 183 20.69 11.84 -4.54
N ARG A 184 21.52 11.14 -3.78
CA ARG A 184 22.96 10.98 -4.06
C ARG A 184 23.22 10.23 -5.36
N MET A 185 22.30 9.36 -5.78
CA MET A 185 22.39 8.66 -7.06
C MET A 185 21.91 9.51 -8.24
N VAL A 186 21.28 10.66 -7.96
CA VAL A 186 20.79 11.58 -8.99
C VAL A 186 21.93 12.45 -9.52
N THR A 187 22.31 12.18 -10.76
CA THR A 187 23.38 12.90 -11.47
C THR A 187 22.81 13.93 -12.45
N LYS A 188 23.64 14.88 -12.90
CA LYS A 188 23.25 15.94 -13.86
C LYS A 188 22.09 16.84 -13.37
N ILE A 189 22.16 17.23 -12.10
CA ILE A 189 21.27 18.20 -11.48
C ILE A 189 22.11 19.22 -10.72
N ASN A 190 21.56 20.41 -10.48
CA ASN A 190 22.17 21.39 -9.58
C ASN A 190 21.74 21.14 -8.12
N GLU A 191 22.34 21.89 -7.19
CA GLU A 191 22.10 21.69 -5.76
C GLU A 191 20.66 22.04 -5.35
N THR A 192 20.08 23.11 -5.88
CA THR A 192 18.68 23.45 -5.61
C THR A 192 17.71 22.34 -6.02
N THR A 193 17.99 21.65 -7.11
CA THR A 193 17.19 20.50 -7.56
C THR A 193 17.41 19.30 -6.64
N ARG A 194 18.64 19.11 -6.14
CA ARG A 194 18.99 18.06 -5.18
C ARG A 194 18.23 18.25 -3.88
N ASP A 195 18.30 19.44 -3.28
CA ASP A 195 17.61 19.78 -2.03
C ASP A 195 16.10 19.53 -2.12
N TYR A 196 15.50 19.88 -3.27
CA TYR A 196 14.08 19.62 -3.50
C TYR A 196 13.76 18.13 -3.58
N ILE A 197 14.57 17.35 -4.31
CA ILE A 197 14.37 15.90 -4.42
C ILE A 197 14.53 15.25 -3.03
N GLU A 198 15.53 15.64 -2.25
CA GLU A 198 15.73 15.16 -0.87
C GLU A 198 14.50 15.42 -0.01
N THR A 199 13.99 16.66 -0.03
CA THR A 199 12.77 17.04 0.70
C THR A 199 11.58 16.17 0.32
N ILE A 200 11.36 15.94 -0.99
CA ILE A 200 10.27 15.10 -1.48
C ILE A 200 10.44 13.65 -1.06
N LEU A 201 11.66 13.09 -1.16
CA LEU A 201 11.94 11.70 -0.79
C LEU A 201 11.77 11.44 0.71
N GLU A 202 12.20 12.37 1.55
CA GLU A 202 11.98 12.32 2.99
C GLU A 202 10.48 12.35 3.33
N GLN A 203 9.75 13.32 2.76
CA GLN A 203 8.31 13.43 2.97
C GLN A 203 7.60 12.15 2.51
N ALA A 204 7.92 11.68 1.31
CA ALA A 204 7.38 10.48 0.73
C ALA A 204 7.60 9.25 1.62
N THR A 205 8.79 9.11 2.21
CA THR A 205 9.12 7.97 3.08
C THR A 205 8.43 8.07 4.44
N LYS A 206 8.29 9.28 5.00
CA LYS A 206 7.54 9.54 6.24
C LYS A 206 6.04 9.27 6.05
N GLU A 207 5.49 9.61 4.89
CA GLU A 207 4.06 9.49 4.59
C GLU A 207 3.68 8.16 3.91
N GLY A 208 4.66 7.38 3.43
CA GLY A 208 4.45 6.11 2.75
C GLY A 208 3.90 6.25 1.33
N TRP A 209 4.41 7.22 0.56
CA TRP A 209 4.00 7.42 -0.84
C TRP A 209 4.43 6.25 -1.73
N SER A 210 3.64 5.97 -2.77
CA SER A 210 4.04 5.07 -3.85
C SER A 210 5.11 5.71 -4.74
N TYR A 211 5.84 4.89 -5.50
CA TYR A 211 6.81 5.40 -6.48
C TYR A 211 6.16 6.31 -7.52
N ASP A 212 4.95 5.98 -7.97
CA ASP A 212 4.19 6.81 -8.91
C ASP A 212 3.89 8.19 -8.31
N ARG A 213 3.46 8.23 -7.03
CA ARG A 213 3.17 9.50 -6.37
C ARG A 213 4.41 10.37 -6.19
N ILE A 214 5.55 9.75 -5.88
CA ILE A 214 6.85 10.46 -5.84
C ILE A 214 7.19 11.00 -7.22
N ALA A 215 7.06 10.18 -8.26
CA ALA A 215 7.36 10.58 -9.62
C ALA A 215 6.46 11.73 -10.10
N GLU A 216 5.15 11.68 -9.80
CA GLU A 216 4.21 12.77 -10.03
C GLU A 216 4.66 14.07 -9.36
N ALA A 217 4.97 14.04 -8.07
CA ALA A 217 5.39 15.24 -7.33
C ALA A 217 6.68 15.84 -7.90
N LEU A 218 7.63 15.00 -8.35
CA LEU A 218 8.83 15.47 -9.03
C LEU A 218 8.51 16.09 -10.39
N ILE A 219 7.60 15.50 -11.17
CA ILE A 219 7.17 16.01 -12.49
C ILE A 219 6.39 17.32 -12.36
N GLU A 220 5.53 17.45 -11.35
CA GLU A 220 4.79 18.69 -11.05
C GLU A 220 5.74 19.90 -10.89
N ARG A 221 6.96 19.66 -10.38
CA ARG A 221 7.98 20.71 -10.21
C ARG A 221 8.92 20.85 -11.40
N TYR A 222 9.28 19.72 -12.01
CA TYR A 222 10.28 19.60 -13.08
C TYR A 222 9.71 18.74 -14.21
N GLU A 223 8.95 19.36 -15.11
CA GLU A 223 8.28 18.67 -16.22
C GLU A 223 9.27 17.88 -17.10
N GLU A 224 10.53 18.32 -17.20
CA GLU A 224 11.58 17.63 -17.94
C GLU A 224 11.89 16.23 -17.38
N PHE A 225 11.54 15.94 -16.12
CA PHE A 225 11.71 14.61 -15.54
C PHE A 225 10.64 13.61 -16.01
N ALA A 226 9.57 14.08 -16.66
CA ALA A 226 8.61 13.23 -17.33
C ALA A 226 9.16 12.65 -18.65
N ILE A 227 10.22 13.25 -19.21
CA ILE A 227 10.69 12.93 -20.56
C ILE A 227 11.67 11.76 -20.53
N GLY A 228 11.41 10.79 -21.41
CA GLY A 228 12.32 9.69 -21.73
C GLY A 228 12.06 8.43 -20.92
N LYS A 229 12.41 7.29 -21.50
CA LYS A 229 12.23 5.95 -20.89
C LYS A 229 13.61 5.38 -20.56
N PRO A 230 14.19 5.70 -19.39
CA PRO A 230 15.59 5.38 -19.10
C PRO A 230 15.86 3.87 -19.06
N GLN A 231 14.84 3.06 -18.76
CA GLN A 231 14.91 1.59 -18.80
C GLN A 231 13.57 1.02 -19.27
N ALA A 232 13.55 -0.21 -19.78
CA ALA A 232 12.35 -0.83 -20.34
C ALA A 232 11.15 -0.86 -19.37
N HIS A 233 11.40 -0.98 -18.07
CA HIS A 233 10.40 -1.02 -16.99
C HIS A 233 10.30 0.28 -16.19
N ILE A 234 10.95 1.37 -16.63
CA ILE A 234 10.93 2.67 -15.95
C ILE A 234 10.46 3.72 -16.94
N GLU A 235 9.27 4.28 -16.68
CA GLU A 235 8.57 5.13 -17.65
C GLU A 235 9.14 6.54 -17.77
N SER A 236 9.79 7.06 -16.71
CA SER A 236 10.38 8.40 -16.73
C SER A 236 11.63 8.52 -15.86
N ARG A 237 12.36 9.64 -16.02
CA ARG A 237 13.46 9.98 -15.11
C ARG A 237 12.98 10.14 -13.67
N ALA A 238 11.80 10.73 -13.47
CA ALA A 238 11.19 10.83 -12.14
C ALA A 238 10.94 9.45 -11.50
N HIS A 239 10.45 8.48 -12.27
CA HIS A 239 10.29 7.09 -11.79
C HIS A 239 11.63 6.44 -11.47
N LEU A 240 12.67 6.70 -12.27
CA LEU A 240 14.01 6.16 -11.97
C LEU A 240 14.54 6.68 -10.64
N ILE A 241 14.37 7.97 -10.37
CA ILE A 241 14.76 8.60 -9.10
C ILE A 241 13.96 7.99 -7.95
N ALA A 242 12.63 7.96 -8.09
CA ALA A 242 11.72 7.41 -7.08
C ALA A 242 12.13 5.99 -6.69
N VAL A 243 12.23 5.07 -7.67
CA VAL A 243 12.59 3.66 -7.43
C VAL A 243 14.00 3.52 -6.84
N THR A 244 14.98 4.27 -7.35
CA THR A 244 16.37 4.09 -6.96
C THR A 244 16.64 4.59 -5.54
N GLU A 245 16.19 5.80 -5.21
CA GLU A 245 16.50 6.42 -3.93
C GLU A 245 15.70 5.76 -2.81
N THR A 246 14.39 5.60 -2.99
CA THR A 246 13.57 4.92 -1.96
C THR A 246 13.89 3.43 -1.85
N GLY A 247 14.19 2.74 -2.96
CA GLY A 247 14.61 1.34 -2.93
C GLY A 247 15.88 1.14 -2.10
N ASN A 248 16.87 2.04 -2.24
CA ASN A 248 18.06 2.02 -1.39
C ASN A 248 17.74 2.30 0.08
N ALA A 249 16.86 3.26 0.35
CA ALA A 249 16.46 3.60 1.71
C ALA A 249 15.77 2.44 2.44
N TYR A 250 14.79 1.80 1.80
CA TYR A 250 14.04 0.70 2.43
C TYR A 250 14.90 -0.56 2.60
N THR A 251 15.74 -0.89 1.63
CA THR A 251 16.64 -2.05 1.72
C THR A 251 17.73 -1.86 2.76
N GLU A 252 18.27 -0.63 2.89
CA GLU A 252 19.18 -0.27 3.98
C GLU A 252 18.48 -0.37 5.33
N GLY A 253 17.33 0.29 5.47
CA GLY A 253 16.62 0.31 6.75
C GLY A 253 16.20 -1.08 7.20
N ARG A 254 15.87 -1.99 6.27
CA ARG A 254 15.58 -3.38 6.58
C ARG A 254 16.84 -4.16 7.03
N LEU A 255 17.99 -3.90 6.41
CA LEU A 255 19.26 -4.50 6.84
C LEU A 255 19.63 -4.04 8.25
N GLN A 256 19.52 -2.73 8.53
CA GLN A 256 19.80 -2.17 9.86
C GLN A 256 18.87 -2.74 10.94
N ALA A 257 17.56 -2.80 10.66
CA ALA A 257 16.61 -3.41 11.58
C ALA A 257 16.95 -4.89 11.88
N ALA A 258 17.40 -5.65 10.88
CA ALA A 258 17.85 -7.01 11.10
C ALA A 258 19.15 -7.08 11.91
N GLN A 259 20.07 -6.13 11.74
CA GLN A 259 21.32 -6.07 12.50
C GLN A 259 21.06 -5.73 13.98
N GLU A 260 20.08 -4.87 14.26
CA GLU A 260 19.63 -4.59 15.63
C GLU A 260 19.05 -5.84 16.30
N LEU A 261 18.27 -6.62 15.56
CA LEU A 261 17.73 -7.91 16.04
C LEU A 261 18.85 -8.94 16.28
N GLU A 262 19.84 -8.99 15.40
CA GLU A 262 21.02 -9.86 15.57
C GLU A 262 21.85 -9.46 16.80
N ALA A 263 22.05 -8.16 17.02
CA ALA A 263 22.70 -7.63 18.22
C ALA A 263 21.89 -7.90 19.51
N ALA A 264 20.57 -8.05 19.40
CA ALA A 264 19.69 -8.47 20.50
C ALA A 264 19.69 -10.00 20.74
N GLY A 265 20.49 -10.76 19.98
CA GLY A 265 20.70 -12.19 20.19
C GLY A 265 19.85 -13.13 19.31
N LEU A 266 19.16 -12.60 18.30
CA LEU A 266 18.41 -13.42 17.33
C LEU A 266 19.34 -13.84 16.17
N ASP A 267 19.34 -15.11 15.78
CA ASP A 267 20.10 -15.55 14.58
C ASP A 267 19.33 -15.11 13.32
N MET A 268 19.87 -14.15 12.56
CA MET A 268 19.19 -13.51 11.44
C MET A 268 19.79 -13.94 10.10
N GLU A 269 18.91 -14.16 9.11
CA GLU A 269 19.29 -14.42 7.73
C GLU A 269 18.67 -13.38 6.79
N LYS A 270 19.31 -13.18 5.63
CA LYS A 270 18.80 -12.32 4.55
C LYS A 270 18.70 -13.05 3.22
N PHE A 271 17.82 -12.57 2.36
CA PHE A 271 17.56 -13.11 1.03
C PHE A 271 17.36 -11.99 0.01
N TRP A 272 17.82 -12.21 -1.22
CA TRP A 272 17.65 -11.29 -2.34
C TRP A 272 16.39 -11.64 -3.13
N ASP A 273 15.34 -10.84 -3.01
CA ASP A 273 14.08 -11.09 -3.69
C ASP A 273 14.04 -10.41 -5.07
N THR A 274 13.78 -11.20 -6.12
CA THR A 274 13.64 -10.72 -7.50
C THR A 274 12.20 -10.48 -7.92
N VAL A 275 11.28 -10.35 -6.96
CA VAL A 275 9.83 -10.15 -7.17
C VAL A 275 9.15 -11.25 -8.00
N GLY A 276 9.83 -12.38 -8.20
CA GLY A 276 9.30 -13.60 -8.82
C GLY A 276 9.04 -13.56 -10.33
N ASP A 277 9.56 -12.57 -11.07
CA ASP A 277 9.43 -12.51 -12.53
C ASP A 277 10.77 -12.60 -13.28
N ASP A 278 10.70 -12.80 -14.60
CA ASP A 278 11.88 -12.97 -15.46
C ASP A 278 12.53 -11.65 -15.90
N LYS A 279 12.07 -10.50 -15.40
CA LYS A 279 12.49 -9.16 -15.85
C LYS A 279 13.60 -8.58 -14.97
N VAL A 280 14.52 -9.43 -14.51
CA VAL A 280 15.68 -9.04 -13.70
C VAL A 280 16.98 -9.46 -14.38
N SER A 281 18.07 -8.75 -14.08
CA SER A 281 19.40 -9.07 -14.63
C SER A 281 19.91 -10.43 -14.12
N ASP A 282 20.81 -11.07 -14.87
CA ASP A 282 21.45 -12.33 -14.45
C ASP A 282 22.20 -12.18 -13.12
N GLY A 283 22.79 -11.02 -12.85
CA GLY A 283 23.42 -10.74 -11.56
C GLY A 283 22.42 -10.71 -10.39
N CYS A 284 21.20 -10.23 -10.63
CA CYS A 284 20.13 -10.30 -9.62
C CYS A 284 19.62 -11.75 -9.44
N LYS A 285 19.50 -12.52 -10.54
CA LYS A 285 19.13 -13.95 -10.48
C LYS A 285 20.16 -14.75 -9.69
N ALA A 286 21.45 -14.49 -9.92
CA ALA A 286 22.55 -15.12 -9.18
C ALA A 286 22.48 -14.79 -7.68
N ASN A 287 22.13 -13.55 -7.32
CA ASN A 287 21.94 -13.18 -5.92
C ASN A 287 20.76 -13.91 -5.27
N ALA A 288 19.62 -14.02 -5.95
CA ALA A 288 18.47 -14.78 -5.45
C ALA A 288 18.79 -16.28 -5.32
N ALA A 289 19.56 -16.83 -6.27
CA ALA A 289 19.97 -18.24 -6.26
C ALA A 289 20.91 -18.60 -5.09
N ALA A 290 21.54 -17.62 -4.43
CA ALA A 290 22.31 -17.85 -3.20
C ALA A 290 21.44 -18.33 -2.03
N GLY A 291 20.12 -18.12 -2.09
CA GLY A 291 19.20 -18.48 -1.03
C GLY A 291 19.35 -17.57 0.19
N TRP A 292 18.92 -18.07 1.34
CA TRP A 292 19.06 -17.38 2.62
C TRP A 292 20.51 -17.47 3.07
N ILE A 293 21.15 -16.31 3.25
CA ILE A 293 22.54 -16.19 3.70
C ILE A 293 22.60 -15.45 5.04
N LYS A 294 23.73 -15.56 5.74
CA LYS A 294 23.99 -14.79 6.97
C LYS A 294 23.89 -13.28 6.70
N LEU A 295 23.54 -12.52 7.74
CA LEU A 295 23.33 -11.09 7.61
C LEU A 295 24.58 -10.31 7.20
N ASP A 296 25.76 -10.74 7.65
CA ASP A 296 27.08 -10.17 7.35
C ASP A 296 27.66 -10.61 5.99
N ALA A 297 27.18 -11.74 5.45
CA ALA A 297 27.66 -12.30 4.20
C ALA A 297 27.29 -11.40 3.00
N SER A 298 28.24 -11.22 2.07
CA SER A 298 27.96 -10.57 0.79
C SER A 298 27.22 -11.53 -0.16
N PHE A 299 26.29 -10.99 -0.94
CA PHE A 299 25.69 -11.72 -2.06
C PHE A 299 26.73 -11.98 -3.16
N PRO A 300 26.51 -12.93 -4.09
CA PRO A 300 27.41 -13.22 -5.21
C PRO A 300 27.87 -12.01 -6.02
N SER A 301 27.03 -10.96 -6.13
CA SER A 301 27.42 -9.69 -6.77
C SER A 301 28.39 -8.83 -5.95
N GLY A 302 28.83 -9.26 -4.77
CA GLY A 302 29.61 -8.49 -3.80
C GLY A 302 28.80 -7.44 -3.03
N HIS A 303 27.49 -7.35 -3.26
CA HIS A 303 26.64 -6.36 -2.59
C HIS A 303 26.13 -6.93 -1.26
N GLN A 304 25.90 -6.06 -0.28
CA GLN A 304 25.31 -6.46 1.01
C GLN A 304 23.79 -6.52 0.98
N ARG A 305 23.17 -5.82 0.02
CA ARG A 305 21.73 -5.72 -0.21
C ARG A 305 21.44 -5.25 -1.64
N PRO A 306 20.20 -5.39 -2.13
CA PRO A 306 19.70 -4.55 -3.20
C PRO A 306 19.75 -3.07 -2.80
N LEU A 307 19.76 -2.12 -3.74
CA LEU A 307 19.73 -2.30 -5.18
C LEU A 307 21.14 -2.57 -5.74
N ARG A 308 21.25 -3.40 -6.79
CA ARG A 308 22.53 -3.63 -7.49
C ARG A 308 22.89 -2.48 -8.46
N PHE A 309 21.87 -1.81 -8.99
CA PHE A 309 22.01 -0.72 -9.96
C PHE A 309 20.75 0.17 -9.94
N PRO A 310 20.81 1.41 -10.48
CA PRO A 310 19.65 2.29 -10.56
C PRO A 310 18.46 1.64 -11.26
N GLY A 311 17.26 1.78 -10.71
CA GLY A 311 16.04 1.18 -11.25
C GLY A 311 15.93 -0.34 -11.07
N CYS A 312 16.82 -0.98 -10.30
CA CYS A 312 16.66 -2.38 -9.93
C CYS A 312 15.33 -2.58 -9.17
N ARG A 313 14.64 -3.69 -9.47
CA ARG A 313 13.31 -4.02 -8.93
C ARG A 313 13.36 -4.95 -7.71
N CYS A 314 14.56 -5.35 -7.31
CA CYS A 314 14.75 -6.34 -6.24
C CYS A 314 14.58 -5.70 -4.86
N ASP A 315 14.14 -6.51 -3.89
CA ASP A 315 14.05 -6.11 -2.48
C ASP A 315 14.87 -7.07 -1.58
N LEU A 316 15.18 -6.62 -0.38
CA LEU A 316 15.80 -7.41 0.66
C LEU A 316 14.70 -8.08 1.48
N LEU A 317 14.81 -9.37 1.74
CA LEU A 317 14.03 -10.03 2.78
C LEU A 317 14.94 -10.40 3.94
N THR A 318 14.43 -10.34 5.16
CA THR A 318 15.13 -10.73 6.38
C THR A 318 14.23 -11.63 7.22
N ARG A 319 14.82 -12.55 7.98
CA ARG A 319 14.08 -13.44 8.90
C ARG A 319 14.95 -13.89 10.06
N VAL A 320 14.30 -14.30 11.15
CA VAL A 320 14.95 -15.15 12.15
C VAL A 320 15.15 -16.54 11.53
N LYS A 321 16.35 -17.08 11.65
CA LYS A 321 16.69 -18.42 11.21
C LYS A 321 15.82 -19.42 11.96
N LYS A 322 15.16 -20.30 11.21
CA LYS A 322 14.38 -21.39 11.80
C LYS A 322 15.37 -22.42 12.37
N GLN A 323 15.21 -22.75 13.65
CA GLN A 323 15.91 -23.86 14.31
C GLN A 323 15.48 -25.20 13.73
#